data_AF-A0A957YWQ2-F1
#
_entry.id   AF-A0A957YWQ2-F1
#
_cell.length_a   1.000
_cell.length_b   1.000
_cell.length_c   1.000
_cell.angle_alpha   90.00
_cell.angle_beta   90.00
_cell.angle_gamma   90.00
#
_symmetry.space_group_name_H-M   'P 1'
#
loop_
_entity.id
_entity.type
_entity.pdbx_description
1 polymer ?
#
loop_
_entity_poly.entity_id
_entity_poly.type
_entity_poly.pdbx_seq_one_letter_code
_entity_poly.pdbx_strand_id
1 'polypeptide(L)'
;MRTTLGGLRRTLKVVLSCNPPKMGRTRFRTDLTGKRSWLVASLLALGLFLLGGATTLYAQTESQPPTVHYNQEPGVPPDTACKLCHGDKDETLALPSGETLDLGVDLTVLQDSVHGQHSATPLYCTDCHQSRERYLYPHAPTPVQSLAEFVDEVEQNCT
;
A
#
# COMPACT_ATOMS: atom_id res chain seq x y z
N MET A 1 -45.08 -39.41 -19.23
CA MET A 1 -45.30 -38.24 -18.36
C MET A 1 -43.95 -37.62 -18.06
N ARG A 2 -43.68 -36.41 -18.58
CA ARG A 2 -42.44 -35.65 -18.40
C ARG A 2 -42.59 -34.77 -17.17
N THR A 3 -41.60 -34.76 -16.28
CA THR A 3 -41.45 -33.70 -15.30
C THR A 3 -40.00 -33.24 -15.32
N THR A 4 -39.78 -32.15 -16.05
CA THR A 4 -38.58 -31.33 -16.04
C THR A 4 -38.64 -30.37 -14.85
N LEU A 5 -37.68 -30.43 -13.93
CA LEU A 5 -37.45 -29.38 -12.95
C LEU A 5 -36.08 -28.76 -13.25
N GLY A 6 -36.13 -27.65 -13.99
CA GLY A 6 -35.00 -26.75 -14.20
C GLY A 6 -34.75 -25.94 -12.93
N GLY A 7 -33.56 -26.13 -12.35
CA GLY A 7 -33.02 -25.28 -11.30
C GLY A 7 -31.88 -24.43 -11.86
N LEU A 8 -32.25 -23.32 -12.51
CA LEU A 8 -31.32 -22.32 -13.04
C LEU A 8 -30.70 -21.54 -11.86
N ARG A 9 -29.61 -22.05 -11.27
CA ARG A 9 -28.82 -21.30 -10.29
C ARG A 9 -28.03 -20.23 -11.02
N ARG A 10 -28.60 -19.02 -11.06
CA ARG A 10 -27.92 -17.82 -11.54
C ARG A 10 -26.70 -17.54 -10.65
N THR A 11 -25.56 -17.55 -11.31
CA THR A 11 -24.28 -17.01 -10.90
C THR A 11 -24.40 -15.57 -10.42
N LEU A 12 -24.02 -15.30 -9.16
CA LEU A 12 -23.61 -13.97 -8.73
C LEU A 12 -22.13 -14.07 -8.33
N LYS A 13 -21.26 -14.06 -9.34
CA LYS A 13 -19.81 -13.85 -9.15
C LYS A 13 -19.65 -12.35 -8.89
N VAL A 14 -19.70 -11.95 -7.62
CA VAL A 14 -19.23 -10.64 -7.19
C VAL A 14 -17.71 -10.68 -7.30
N VAL A 15 -17.20 -10.35 -8.48
CA VAL A 15 -15.77 -10.15 -8.70
C VAL A 15 -15.46 -8.75 -8.18
N LEU A 16 -15.12 -8.64 -6.89
CA LEU A 16 -14.42 -7.47 -6.37
C LEU A 16 -12.99 -7.52 -6.96
N SER A 17 -12.86 -6.97 -8.17
CA SER A 17 -11.59 -6.84 -8.87
C SER A 17 -10.81 -5.66 -8.26
N CYS A 18 -9.84 -5.96 -7.40
CA CYS A 18 -8.84 -4.99 -6.95
C CYS A 18 -7.83 -4.73 -8.09
N ASN A 19 -8.18 -3.87 -9.05
CA ASN A 19 -7.31 -3.52 -10.18
C ASN A 19 -6.72 -2.11 -10.01
N PRO A 20 -5.40 -1.96 -9.79
CA PRO A 20 -4.77 -0.65 -9.70
C PRO A 20 -4.51 -0.02 -11.09
N PRO A 21 -4.61 1.32 -11.24
CA PRO A 21 -4.29 2.01 -12.48
C PRO A 21 -2.78 2.00 -12.77
N LYS A 22 -2.40 1.65 -14.00
CA LYS A 22 -1.02 1.70 -14.49
C LYS A 22 -0.59 3.15 -14.74
N MET A 23 0.28 3.71 -13.89
CA MET A 23 0.98 4.97 -14.21
C MET A 23 2.35 4.68 -14.84
N GLY A 24 2.55 5.32 -16.00
CA GLY A 24 3.70 5.15 -16.88
C GLY A 24 4.98 5.74 -16.30
N ARG A 25 6.08 5.05 -16.60
CA ARG A 25 7.44 5.38 -16.16
C ARG A 25 8.08 6.29 -17.20
N THR A 26 8.17 7.60 -16.96
CA THR A 26 8.98 8.49 -17.80
C THR A 26 10.40 8.59 -17.23
N ARG A 27 11.35 8.02 -17.99
CA ARG A 27 12.78 8.30 -17.82
C ARG A 27 13.06 9.67 -18.43
N PHE A 28 13.76 10.55 -17.71
CA PHE A 28 14.54 11.61 -18.36
C PHE A 28 15.98 11.57 -17.86
N ARG A 29 16.87 11.61 -18.85
CA ARG A 29 18.29 11.28 -18.79
C ARG A 29 19.08 12.60 -18.88
N THR A 30 19.99 12.79 -17.92
CA THR A 30 21.33 13.40 -18.01
C THR A 30 21.57 14.74 -18.75
N ASP A 31 22.10 15.69 -17.97
CA ASP A 31 23.37 16.43 -18.16
C ASP A 31 23.75 17.00 -19.53
N LEU A 32 23.77 18.33 -19.64
CA LEU A 32 24.61 19.19 -20.50
C LEU A 32 24.29 20.63 -20.00
N THR A 33 25.15 21.53 -19.55
CA THR A 33 26.54 21.87 -19.88
C THR A 33 27.03 22.90 -18.86
N GLY A 34 27.99 22.53 -18.02
CA GLY A 34 28.78 23.49 -17.26
C GLY A 34 29.91 24.03 -18.12
N LYS A 35 29.92 25.34 -18.37
CA LYS A 35 31.14 26.13 -18.60
C LYS A 35 30.78 27.61 -18.79
N ARG A 36 31.51 28.45 -18.06
CA ARG A 36 31.78 29.87 -18.31
C ARG A 36 30.69 30.83 -17.85
N SER A 37 30.95 31.51 -16.74
CA SER A 37 31.37 32.91 -16.80
C SER A 37 31.20 33.53 -15.41
N TRP A 38 32.11 33.19 -14.50
CA TRP A 38 32.45 34.12 -13.42
C TRP A 38 33.04 35.38 -14.07
N LEU A 39 32.75 36.55 -13.51
CA LEU A 39 33.42 37.84 -13.75
C LEU A 39 32.82 38.83 -14.78
N VAL A 40 31.50 38.97 -14.87
CA VAL A 40 30.94 40.21 -15.44
C VAL A 40 29.86 40.81 -14.55
N ALA A 41 30.32 41.72 -13.68
CA ALA A 41 29.65 42.98 -13.34
C ALA A 41 28.26 42.88 -12.69
N SER A 42 28.12 42.73 -11.37
CA SER A 42 28.45 43.72 -10.32
C SER A 42 28.08 45.21 -10.59
N LEU A 43 27.48 45.57 -11.73
CA LEU A 43 27.05 46.96 -12.03
C LEU A 43 25.63 47.09 -12.57
N LEU A 44 24.83 46.02 -12.50
CA LEU A 44 23.40 46.02 -12.81
C LEU A 44 22.54 45.84 -11.54
N ALA A 45 23.06 46.26 -10.38
CA ALA A 45 22.48 46.02 -9.06
C ALA A 45 21.63 47.19 -8.50
N LEU A 46 21.39 48.28 -9.25
CA LEU A 46 20.59 49.42 -8.75
C LEU A 46 19.51 49.95 -9.72
N GLY A 47 19.48 49.50 -10.98
CA GLY A 47 18.53 50.00 -12.00
C GLY A 47 17.31 49.11 -12.26
N LEU A 48 17.26 47.89 -11.70
CA LEU A 48 16.23 46.90 -12.01
C LEU A 48 15.35 46.58 -10.78
N PHE A 49 15.03 47.57 -9.96
CA PHE A 49 14.12 47.42 -8.82
C PHE A 49 12.72 48.03 -9.05
N LEU A 50 12.49 48.68 -10.20
CA LEU A 50 11.23 49.38 -10.50
C LEU A 50 10.38 48.73 -11.60
N LEU A 51 10.80 47.62 -12.21
CA LEU A 51 10.13 47.05 -13.41
C LEU A 51 9.92 45.51 -13.39
N GLY A 52 9.66 44.90 -12.24
CA GLY A 52 9.21 43.50 -12.16
C GLY A 52 8.41 43.30 -10.88
N GLY A 53 7.09 43.42 -10.86
CA GLY A 53 6.17 42.79 -11.79
C GLY A 53 5.83 41.40 -11.25
N ALA A 54 4.78 41.35 -10.41
CA ALA A 54 4.06 40.15 -9.98
C ALA A 54 4.92 39.01 -9.40
N THR A 55 5.12 39.04 -8.07
CA THR A 55 5.34 37.80 -7.31
C THR A 55 4.10 36.94 -7.49
N THR A 56 4.18 35.96 -8.39
CA THR A 56 3.24 34.86 -8.47
C THR A 56 3.35 34.12 -7.14
N LEU A 57 2.33 34.27 -6.28
CA LEU A 57 2.03 33.28 -5.26
C LEU A 57 1.75 31.97 -6.00
N TYR A 58 2.77 31.15 -6.17
CA TYR A 58 2.55 29.74 -6.41
C TYR A 58 2.00 29.17 -5.11
N ALA A 59 0.68 29.14 -5.01
CA ALA A 59 0.00 28.28 -4.07
C ALA A 59 0.49 26.85 -4.35
N GLN A 60 1.28 26.30 -3.42
CA GLN A 60 1.51 24.86 -3.37
C GLN A 60 0.16 24.22 -3.07
N THR A 61 -0.60 23.92 -4.11
CA THR A 61 -1.60 22.85 -4.05
C THR A 61 -0.79 21.56 -4.03
N GLU A 62 -0.18 21.28 -2.88
CA GLU A 62 0.27 19.94 -2.57
C GLU A 62 -1.00 19.10 -2.56
N SER A 63 -1.19 18.31 -3.62
CA SER A 63 -2.26 17.35 -3.70
C SER A 63 -1.95 16.25 -2.70
N GLN A 64 -2.20 16.54 -1.41
CA GLN A 64 -2.27 15.55 -0.35
C GLN A 64 -3.15 14.42 -0.89
N PRO A 65 -2.66 13.19 -1.03
CA PRO A 65 -3.53 12.06 -1.36
C PRO A 65 -4.68 12.06 -0.35
N PRO A 66 -5.92 11.73 -0.77
CA PRO A 66 -7.05 11.75 0.12
C PRO A 66 -6.70 10.96 1.38
N THR A 67 -6.75 11.64 2.53
CA THR A 67 -6.64 10.96 3.81
C THR A 67 -7.87 10.06 3.92
N VAL A 68 -7.71 8.79 3.57
CA VAL A 68 -8.73 7.78 3.84
C VAL A 68 -8.70 7.58 5.35
N HIS A 69 -9.47 8.39 6.05
CA HIS A 69 -9.84 8.15 7.43
C HIS A 69 -10.75 6.93 7.42
N TYR A 70 -10.17 5.74 7.64
CA TYR A 70 -10.93 4.56 8.00
C TYR A 70 -11.53 4.83 9.38
N ASN A 71 -12.71 5.44 9.40
CA ASN A 71 -13.54 5.49 10.60
C ASN A 71 -13.83 4.04 10.96
N GLN A 72 -13.12 3.52 11.96
CA GLN A 72 -13.41 2.21 12.51
C GLN A 72 -14.82 2.30 13.11
N GLU A 73 -15.77 1.61 12.48
CA GLU A 73 -17.12 1.46 13.03
C GLU A 73 -16.98 0.77 14.40
N PRO A 74 -17.56 1.33 15.48
CA PRO A 74 -17.51 0.69 16.79
C PRO A 74 -18.01 -0.75 16.72
N GLY A 75 -17.18 -1.70 17.17
CA GLY A 75 -17.51 -3.13 17.22
C GLY A 75 -17.07 -3.94 16.00
N VAL A 76 -16.45 -3.34 14.98
CA VAL A 76 -15.82 -4.09 13.88
C VAL A 76 -14.34 -4.34 14.21
N PRO A 77 -13.85 -5.59 14.15
CA PRO A 77 -12.43 -5.88 14.32
C PRO A 77 -11.56 -5.12 13.32
N PRO A 78 -10.40 -4.58 13.74
CA PRO A 78 -9.58 -3.69 12.91
C PRO A 78 -8.95 -4.37 11.70
N ASP A 79 -8.88 -5.70 11.70
CA ASP A 79 -8.32 -6.52 10.62
C ASP A 79 -9.37 -7.16 9.71
N THR A 80 -10.65 -6.79 9.86
CA THR A 80 -11.74 -7.36 9.06
C THR A 80 -11.45 -7.26 7.56
N ALA A 81 -10.92 -6.11 7.11
CA ALA A 81 -10.58 -5.89 5.71
C ALA A 81 -9.42 -6.78 5.23
N CYS A 82 -8.45 -7.09 6.08
CA CYS A 82 -7.34 -7.99 5.74
C CYS A 82 -7.87 -9.40 5.47
N LYS A 83 -8.75 -9.90 6.35
CA LYS A 83 -9.34 -11.25 6.25
C LYS A 83 -10.16 -11.47 4.98
N LEU A 84 -10.78 -10.41 4.44
CA LEU A 84 -11.53 -10.49 3.17
C LEU A 84 -10.66 -10.82 1.95
N CYS A 85 -9.38 -10.44 1.97
CA CYS A 85 -8.47 -10.67 0.84
C CYS A 85 -7.48 -11.79 1.08
N HIS A 86 -7.21 -12.15 2.34
CA HIS A 86 -6.22 -13.16 2.71
C HIS A 86 -6.85 -14.50 3.12
N GLY A 87 -8.12 -14.54 3.54
CA GLY A 87 -8.74 -15.76 4.07
C GLY A 87 -9.00 -16.88 3.07
N ASP A 88 -9.12 -16.54 1.78
CA ASP A 88 -9.38 -17.47 0.67
C ASP A 88 -8.33 -17.36 -0.45
N LYS A 89 -7.19 -16.73 -0.16
CA LYS A 89 -6.11 -16.50 -1.12
C LYS A 89 -5.20 -17.72 -1.21
N ASP A 90 -4.89 -18.12 -2.44
CA ASP A 90 -4.00 -19.25 -2.78
C ASP A 90 -2.72 -18.80 -3.51
N GLU A 91 -2.50 -17.49 -3.60
CA GLU A 91 -1.32 -16.92 -4.22
C GLU A 91 -0.11 -16.97 -3.29
N THR A 92 1.06 -17.05 -3.88
CA THR A 92 2.33 -16.99 -3.17
C THR A 92 3.23 -15.89 -3.71
N LEU A 93 4.15 -15.41 -2.87
CA LEU A 93 5.18 -14.45 -3.22
C LEU A 93 6.55 -15.13 -3.23
N ALA A 94 7.23 -15.11 -4.37
CA ALA A 94 8.63 -15.53 -4.45
C ALA A 94 9.53 -14.44 -3.84
N LEU A 95 10.37 -14.82 -2.89
CA LEU A 95 11.33 -13.94 -2.23
C LEU A 95 12.69 -13.98 -2.96
N PRO A 96 13.53 -12.94 -2.82
CA PRO A 96 14.87 -12.91 -3.42
C PRO A 96 15.77 -14.10 -3.05
N SER A 97 15.58 -14.69 -1.87
CA SER A 97 16.26 -15.92 -1.43
C SER A 97 15.92 -17.16 -2.25
N GLY A 98 14.84 -17.13 -3.04
CA GLY A 98 14.26 -18.28 -3.73
C GLY A 98 13.20 -19.02 -2.92
N GLU A 99 12.99 -18.62 -1.66
CA GLU A 99 11.89 -19.11 -0.84
C GLU A 99 10.55 -18.54 -1.32
N THR A 100 9.47 -19.13 -0.85
CA THR A 100 8.10 -18.73 -1.20
C THR A 100 7.32 -18.43 0.07
N LEU A 101 6.65 -17.27 0.11
CA LEU A 101 5.75 -16.86 1.18
C LEU A 101 4.30 -17.06 0.73
N ASP A 102 3.53 -17.78 1.53
CA ASP A 102 2.09 -17.91 1.32
C ASP A 102 1.40 -16.58 1.66
N LEU A 103 0.53 -16.09 0.77
CA LEU A 103 -0.26 -14.89 1.00
C LEU A 103 -1.63 -15.22 1.58
N GLY A 104 -2.04 -16.49 1.60
CA GLY A 104 -3.23 -16.97 2.27
C GLY A 104 -3.07 -17.06 3.78
N VAL A 105 -4.17 -16.92 4.50
CA VAL A 105 -4.26 -17.17 5.95
C VAL A 105 -5.41 -18.13 6.21
N ASP A 106 -5.12 -19.27 6.83
CA ASP A 106 -6.15 -20.16 7.32
C ASP A 106 -6.82 -19.54 8.57
N LEU A 107 -8.01 -18.98 8.35
CA LEU A 107 -8.77 -18.29 9.39
C LEU A 107 -9.28 -19.26 10.47
N THR A 108 -9.42 -20.55 10.17
CA THR A 108 -9.82 -21.55 11.17
C THR A 108 -8.66 -21.80 12.11
N VAL A 109 -7.46 -22.03 11.56
CA VAL A 109 -6.23 -22.21 12.37
C VAL A 109 -5.93 -20.97 13.20
N LEU A 110 -6.09 -19.77 12.64
CA LEU A 110 -5.89 -18.52 13.39
C LEU A 110 -6.90 -18.38 14.54
N GLN A 111 -8.17 -18.71 14.30
CA GLN A 111 -9.22 -18.63 15.32
C GLN A 111 -8.98 -19.57 16.50
N ASP A 112 -8.38 -20.74 16.24
CA ASP A 112 -8.06 -21.75 17.24
C ASP A 112 -6.66 -21.56 17.87
N SER A 113 -5.91 -20.55 17.44
CA SER A 113 -4.58 -20.25 17.95
C SER A 113 -4.61 -19.54 19.32
N VAL A 114 -3.44 -19.47 19.96
CA VAL A 114 -3.23 -18.68 21.20
C VAL A 114 -3.44 -17.17 21.00
N HIS A 115 -3.55 -16.71 19.76
CA HIS A 115 -3.83 -15.32 19.39
C HIS A 115 -5.25 -15.12 18.85
N GLY A 116 -6.05 -16.19 18.75
CA GLY A 116 -7.40 -16.14 18.20
C GLY A 116 -8.36 -15.29 19.05
N GLN A 117 -9.56 -15.00 18.52
CA GLN A 117 -10.53 -14.11 19.16
C GLN A 117 -11.00 -14.57 20.55
N HIS A 118 -10.87 -15.87 20.86
CA HIS A 118 -11.24 -16.45 22.15
C HIS A 118 -10.07 -16.53 23.14
N SER A 119 -8.88 -16.05 22.76
CA SER A 119 -7.70 -16.05 23.64
C SER A 119 -7.80 -14.98 24.73
N ALA A 120 -6.95 -15.11 25.75
CA ALA A 120 -6.87 -14.10 26.82
C ALA A 120 -6.32 -12.74 26.32
N THR A 121 -5.60 -12.74 25.20
CA THR A 121 -5.02 -11.56 24.56
C THR A 121 -5.14 -11.74 23.04
N PRO A 122 -6.33 -11.50 22.47
CA PRO A 122 -6.55 -11.67 21.05
C PRO A 122 -5.71 -10.66 20.28
N LEU A 123 -5.03 -11.13 19.24
CA LEU A 123 -4.31 -10.27 18.31
C LEU A 123 -5.06 -10.20 16.99
N TYR A 124 -5.01 -9.01 16.41
CA TYR A 124 -5.48 -8.70 15.06
C TYR A 124 -4.28 -8.59 14.12
N CYS A 125 -4.52 -8.73 12.81
CA CYS A 125 -3.43 -8.65 11.82
C CYS A 125 -2.56 -7.39 11.99
N THR A 126 -3.17 -6.26 12.32
CA THR A 126 -2.48 -4.97 12.50
C THR A 126 -1.64 -4.87 13.76
N ASP A 127 -1.78 -5.81 14.71
CA ASP A 127 -1.00 -5.79 15.96
C ASP A 127 0.45 -6.24 15.71
N CYS A 128 0.68 -7.07 14.70
CA CYS A 128 2.01 -7.46 14.23
C CYS A 128 2.38 -6.84 12.86
N HIS A 129 1.42 -6.66 11.95
CA HIS A 129 1.65 -6.04 10.64
C HIS A 129 1.47 -4.51 10.69
N GLN A 130 2.32 -3.84 11.46
CA GLN A 130 2.10 -2.43 11.84
C GLN A 130 2.39 -1.39 10.75
N SER A 131 3.25 -1.72 9.78
CA SER A 131 3.62 -0.75 8.73
C SER A 131 2.45 -0.47 7.78
N ARG A 132 1.76 0.65 8.00
CA ARG A 132 0.62 1.08 7.18
C ARG A 132 0.96 1.23 5.70
N GLU A 133 2.16 1.67 5.36
CA GLU A 133 2.61 1.80 3.97
C GLU A 133 2.81 0.43 3.29
N ARG A 134 3.22 -0.59 4.06
CA ARG A 134 3.47 -1.93 3.52
C ARG A 134 2.21 -2.79 3.49
N TYR A 135 1.39 -2.73 4.53
CA TYR A 135 0.31 -3.69 4.77
C TYR A 135 -1.10 -3.14 4.51
N LEU A 136 -1.28 -1.83 4.24
CA LEU A 136 -2.55 -1.34 3.70
C LEU A 136 -2.57 -1.47 2.18
N TYR A 137 -3.73 -1.84 1.65
CA TYR A 137 -3.95 -1.82 0.21
C TYR A 137 -3.98 -0.36 -0.32
N PRO A 138 -3.33 -0.06 -1.45
CA PRO A 138 -2.47 -0.96 -2.24
C PRO A 138 -1.11 -1.22 -1.58
N HIS A 139 -0.77 -2.49 -1.41
CA HIS A 139 0.46 -2.90 -0.70
C HIS A 139 1.72 -2.39 -1.42
N ALA A 140 2.65 -1.83 -0.65
CA ALA A 140 4.00 -1.60 -1.15
C ALA A 140 4.76 -2.94 -1.28
N PRO A 141 5.75 -3.05 -2.18
CA PRO A 141 6.62 -4.22 -2.24
C PRO A 141 7.34 -4.46 -0.91
N THR A 142 7.47 -5.72 -0.51
CA THR A 142 8.23 -6.07 0.69
C THR A 142 9.74 -5.87 0.47
N PRO A 143 10.47 -5.26 1.43
CA PRO A 143 11.92 -5.13 1.36
C PRO A 143 12.66 -6.40 1.82
N VAL A 144 11.96 -7.36 2.43
CA VAL A 144 12.57 -8.56 3.01
C VAL A 144 13.15 -9.46 1.92
N GLN A 145 14.29 -10.06 2.21
CA GLN A 145 15.04 -10.89 1.26
C GLN A 145 14.73 -12.38 1.43
N SER A 146 14.28 -12.80 2.61
CA SER A 146 14.09 -14.21 2.98
C SER A 146 12.86 -14.42 3.87
N LEU A 147 12.44 -15.67 4.00
CA LEU A 147 11.32 -16.02 4.89
C LEU A 147 11.67 -15.77 6.35
N ALA A 148 12.92 -16.06 6.76
CA ALA A 148 13.40 -15.79 8.11
C ALA A 148 13.31 -14.30 8.46
N GLU A 149 13.76 -13.41 7.56
CA GLU A 149 13.67 -11.96 7.77
C GLU A 149 12.20 -11.48 7.86
N PHE A 150 11.30 -12.08 7.08
CA PHE A 150 9.87 -11.78 7.17
C PHE A 150 9.29 -12.17 8.54
N VAL A 151 9.60 -13.38 9.03
CA VAL A 151 9.15 -13.85 10.34
C VAL A 151 9.72 -12.98 11.46
N ASP A 152 11.04 -12.71 11.42
CA ASP A 152 11.71 -11.85 12.40
C ASP A 152 11.06 -10.45 12.47
N GLU A 153 10.73 -9.86 11.31
CA GLU A 153 10.04 -8.58 11.25
C GLU A 153 8.65 -8.64 11.91
N VAL A 154 7.84 -9.66 11.60
CA VAL A 154 6.48 -9.78 12.13
C VAL A 154 6.52 -10.00 13.65
N GLU A 155 7.38 -10.89 14.13
CA GLU A 155 7.53 -11.20 15.56
C GLU A 155 7.97 -9.98 16.37
N GLN A 156 8.93 -9.20 15.86
CA GLN A 156 9.41 -7.98 16.54
C GLN A 156 8.35 -6.89 16.64
N ASN A 157 7.35 -6.91 15.76
CA ASN A 157 6.28 -5.92 15.73
C ASN A 157 5.03 -6.35 16.50
N CYS A 158 4.94 -7.60 16.97
CA CYS A 158 3.77 -8.08 17.70
C CYS A 158 3.65 -7.46 19.09
N THR A 159 2.59 -6.68 19.31
CA THR A 159 2.30 -5.99 20.58
C THR A 159 0.93 -6.32 21.14
#